data_AF-A0A1G3UKL5-F1
#
_entry.id   AF-A0A1G3UKL5-F1
#
_cell.length_a   1.000
_cell.length_b   1.000
_cell.length_c   1.000
_cell.angle_alpha   90.00
_cell.angle_beta   90.00
_cell.angle_gamma   90.00
#
_symmetry.space_group_name_H-M   'P 1'
#
loop_
_entity.id
_entity.type
_entity.pdbx_description
1 polymer ?
#
loop_
_entity_poly.entity_id
_entity_poly.type
_entity_poly.pdbx_seq_one_letter_code
_entity_poly.pdbx_strand_id
1 'polypeptide(L)' 'MKTFKYKLEVEIIIDEENINKKYPNYKFNYDSIEDFADFLVPIESYEADTDMSKDGLEKWGYSITKKRTRIK' A
#
# COMPACT_ATOMS: atom_id res chain seq x y z
N MET A 1 25.13 -23.82 1.96
CA MET A 1 24.27 -22.67 2.35
C MET A 1 22.85 -23.18 2.51
N LYS A 2 22.17 -22.94 3.65
CA LYS A 2 20.75 -23.32 3.81
C LYS A 2 19.88 -22.12 3.42
N THR A 3 19.07 -22.29 2.39
CA THR A 3 18.08 -21.28 1.96
C THR A 3 16.71 -21.62 2.54
N PHE A 4 15.94 -20.62 2.91
CA PHE A 4 14.53 -20.75 3.29
C PHE A 4 13.71 -19.74 2.50
N LYS A 5 12.46 -20.09 2.18
CA LYS A 5 11.55 -19.27 1.37
C LYS A 5 10.33 -18.88 2.17
N TYR A 6 9.80 -17.71 1.88
CA TYR A 6 8.52 -17.22 2.40
C TYR A 6 7.71 -16.65 1.24
N LYS A 7 6.39 -16.83 1.28
CA LYS A 7 5.44 -16.04 0.51
C LYS A 7 5.00 -14.87 1.38
N LEU A 8 5.06 -13.66 0.86
CA LEU A 8 4.42 -12.49 1.44
C LEU A 8 3.16 -12.21 0.62
N GLU A 9 2.02 -12.19 1.30
CA GLU A 9 0.75 -11.72 0.74
C GLU A 9 0.45 -10.38 1.42
N VAL A 10 0.16 -9.36 0.61
CA VAL A 10 -0.19 -8.01 1.10
C VAL A 10 -1.58 -7.70 0.58
N GLU A 11 -2.48 -7.39 1.50
CA GLU A 11 -3.83 -6.92 1.21
C GLU A 11 -3.92 -5.47 1.66
N ILE A 12 -4.48 -4.62 0.79
CA ILE A 12 -4.58 -3.19 1.00
C ILE A 12 -6.02 -2.80 0.72
N ILE A 13 -6.66 -2.17 1.71
CA ILE A 13 -8.02 -1.66 1.61
C ILE A 13 -7.92 -0.14 1.60
N ILE A 14 -8.59 0.48 0.64
CA ILE A 14 -8.53 1.92 0.39
C ILE A 14 -9.92 2.51 0.68
N ASP A 15 -9.97 3.53 1.53
CA ASP A 15 -11.16 4.32 1.86
C ASP A 15 -11.17 5.60 1.01
N GLU A 16 -11.85 5.53 -0.14
CA GLU A 16 -11.93 6.62 -1.10
C GLU A 16 -12.57 7.88 -0.53
N GLU A 17 -13.59 7.75 0.32
CA GLU A 17 -14.28 8.91 0.91
C GLU A 17 -13.33 9.70 1.82
N ASN A 18 -12.55 9.00 2.63
CA ASN A 18 -11.58 9.60 3.54
C ASN A 18 -10.42 10.25 2.77
N ILE A 19 -9.94 9.63 1.69
CA ILE A 19 -8.92 10.22 0.82
C ILE A 19 -9.46 11.48 0.13
N ASN A 20 -10.66 11.41 -0.47
CA ASN A 20 -11.31 12.57 -1.10
C ASN A 20 -11.45 13.74 -0.11
N LYS A 21 -11.79 13.45 1.16
CA LYS A 21 -11.91 14.47 2.21
C LYS A 21 -10.56 15.09 2.61
N LYS A 22 -9.49 14.28 2.68
CA LYS A 22 -8.16 14.74 3.11
C LYS A 22 -7.36 15.38 1.98
N TYR A 23 -7.58 14.95 0.74
CA TYR A 23 -6.83 15.34 -0.44
C TYR A 23 -7.77 15.76 -1.58
N PRO A 24 -8.65 16.75 -1.41
CA PRO A 24 -9.60 17.15 -2.46
C PRO A 24 -8.93 17.58 -3.78
N ASN A 25 -7.63 17.89 -3.71
CA ASN A 25 -6.81 18.40 -4.79
C ASN A 25 -6.03 17.31 -5.56
N TYR A 26 -6.16 16.01 -5.26
CA TYR A 26 -5.44 14.97 -6.02
C TYR A 26 -5.76 15.03 -7.51
N LYS A 27 -6.98 15.48 -7.87
CA LYS A 27 -7.45 15.64 -9.24
C LYS A 27 -6.64 16.62 -10.10
N PHE A 28 -5.73 17.40 -9.51
CA PHE A 28 -4.80 18.23 -10.29
C PHE A 28 -3.67 17.42 -10.94
N ASN A 29 -3.30 16.29 -10.34
CA ASN A 29 -2.15 15.49 -10.76
C ASN A 29 -2.53 14.06 -11.18
N TYR A 30 -3.76 13.62 -10.88
CA TYR A 30 -4.22 12.25 -11.09
C TYR A 30 -5.63 12.28 -11.70
N ASP A 31 -5.88 11.35 -12.63
CA ASP A 31 -7.14 11.27 -13.37
C ASP A 31 -8.26 10.62 -12.53
N SER A 32 -7.90 9.79 -11.56
CA SER A 32 -8.83 9.09 -10.67
C SER A 32 -8.29 8.93 -9.24
N ILE A 33 -9.16 8.48 -8.32
CA ILE A 33 -8.76 8.18 -6.94
C ILE A 33 -7.91 6.90 -6.90
N GLU A 34 -8.19 5.97 -7.80
CA GLU A 34 -7.45 4.74 -8.02
C GLU A 34 -6.03 5.03 -8.49
N ASP A 35 -5.84 5.92 -9.48
CA ASP A 35 -4.51 6.32 -9.95
C ASP A 35 -3.68 6.98 -8.85
N PHE A 36 -4.33 7.80 -8.02
CA PHE A 36 -3.69 8.42 -6.86
C PHE A 36 -3.26 7.37 -5.82
N ALA A 37 -4.11 6.37 -5.58
CA ALA A 37 -3.83 5.30 -4.63
C ALA A 37 -2.74 4.35 -5.11
N ASP A 38 -2.74 3.99 -6.39
CA ASP A 38 -1.73 3.13 -7.03
C ASP A 38 -0.36 3.82 -7.08
N PHE A 39 -0.30 5.15 -7.21
CA PHE A 39 0.94 5.90 -7.08
C PHE A 39 1.56 5.76 -5.68
N LEU A 40 0.73 5.83 -4.63
CA LEU A 40 1.18 5.71 -3.24
C LEU A 40 1.51 4.27 -2.84
N VAL A 41 0.90 3.31 -3.53
CA VAL A 41 1.12 1.87 -3.32
C VAL A 41 1.46 1.21 -4.66
N PRO A 42 2.69 1.41 -5.16
CA PRO A 42 3.08 0.91 -6.47
C PRO A 42 2.95 -0.61 -6.59
N ILE A 43 2.27 -1.06 -7.66
CA ILE A 43 2.01 -2.47 -8.01
C ILE A 43 3.32 -3.27 -8.13
N GLU A 44 4.39 -2.63 -8.58
CA GLU A 44 5.71 -3.23 -8.78
C GLU A 44 6.80 -2.45 -8.03
N SER A 45 6.84 -2.51 -6.70
CA SER A 45 8.12 -2.32 -6.02
C SER A 45 8.12 -2.94 -4.63
N TYR A 46 9.10 -3.80 -4.37
CA TYR A 46 9.69 -3.88 -3.03
C TYR A 46 11.09 -4.54 -3.10
N GLU A 47 12.07 -3.79 -3.62
CA GLU A 47 13.47 -3.96 -3.19
C GLU A 47 13.98 -2.79 -2.33
N ALA A 48 13.22 -1.71 -2.15
CA ALA A 48 13.67 -0.57 -1.36
C ALA A 48 12.59 -0.05 -0.40
N ASP A 49 13.06 0.20 0.83
CA ASP A 49 12.44 0.92 1.93
C ASP A 49 11.14 0.40 2.55
N THR A 50 11.37 -0.44 3.56
CA THR A 50 10.46 -0.91 4.60
C THR A 50 10.05 0.18 5.59
N ASP A 51 9.56 1.35 5.12
CA ASP A 51 8.86 2.30 5.98
C ASP A 51 7.49 2.72 5.47
N MET A 52 6.81 1.77 4.81
CA MET A 52 5.35 1.69 4.81
C MET A 52 4.91 1.22 6.21
N SER A 53 5.21 2.01 7.24
CA SER A 53 4.74 1.74 8.60
C SER A 53 3.22 1.69 8.56
N LYS A 54 2.66 0.64 9.16
CA LYS A 54 1.21 0.37 9.18
C LYS A 54 0.41 1.62 9.60
N ASP A 55 0.97 2.36 10.56
CA ASP A 55 0.36 3.56 11.14
C ASP A 55 0.46 4.80 10.23
N GLY A 56 1.44 4.81 9.31
CA GLY A 56 1.71 5.92 8.41
C GLY A 56 0.65 6.08 7.31
N LEU A 57 0.05 4.97 6.86
CA LEU A 57 -0.95 4.97 5.77
C LEU A 57 -2.40 4.83 6.28
N GLU A 58 -2.61 4.26 7.47
CA GLU A 58 -3.93 4.25 8.15
C GLU A 58 -4.49 5.67 8.31
N LYS A 59 -3.64 6.63 8.72
CA LYS A 59 -4.05 8.04 8.82
C LYS A 59 -4.43 8.67 7.48
N TRP A 60 -4.17 8.02 6.35
CA TRP A 60 -4.50 8.50 5.01
C TRP A 60 -5.63 7.71 4.35
N GLY A 61 -6.28 6.79 5.07
CA GLY A 61 -7.41 6.00 4.54
C GLY A 61 -7.02 4.63 3.99
N TYR A 62 -5.83 4.12 4.32
CA TYR A 62 -5.37 2.81 3.86
C TYR A 62 -5.26 1.84 5.03
N SER A 63 -5.84 0.65 4.91
CA SER A 63 -5.60 -0.45 5.84
C SER A 63 -4.74 -1.51 5.17
N ILE A 64 -3.63 -1.89 5.80
CA ILE A 64 -2.66 -2.83 5.22
C ILE A 64 -2.53 -4.07 6.10
N THR A 65 -2.86 -5.22 5.52
CA THR A 65 -2.68 -6.54 6.14
C THR A 65 -1.54 -7.28 5.43
N LYS A 66 -0.54 -7.72 6.20
CA LYS A 66 0.60 -8.50 5.69
C LYS A 66 0.55 -9.91 6.26
N LYS A 67 0.51 -10.92 5.40
CA LYS A 67 0.56 -12.34 5.79
C LYS A 67 1.83 -12.98 5.25
N ARG A 68 2.63 -13.54 6.16
CA ARG A 68 3.86 -14.26 5.83
C ARG A 68 3.64 -15.76 6.00
N THR A 69 3.90 -16.52 4.94
CA THR A 69 3.77 -17.99 4.94
C THR A 69 5.11 -18.61 4.59
N ARG A 70 5.66 -19.49 5.45
CA ARG A 70 6.90 -20.22 5.14
C ARG A 70 6.64 -21.25 4.06
N ILE A 71 7.40 -21.21 2.98
CA ILE A 71 7.36 -22.23 1.93
C ILE A 71 8.55 -23.17 2.13
N LYS A 72 8.27 -24.47 2.21
CA LYS A 72 9.29 -25.51 2.31
C LYS A 72 9.85 -25.86 0.95
#